data_AF-A0A1I5D410-F1
#
_entry.id   AF-A0A1I5D410-F1
#
_cell.length_a   1.000
_cell.length_b   1.000
_cell.length_c   1.000
_cell.angle_alpha   90.00
_cell.angle_beta   90.00
_cell.angle_gamma   90.00
#
_symmetry.space_group_name_H-M   'P 1'
#
loop_
_entity.id
_entity.type
_entity.pdbx_description
1 polymer ?
#
loop_
_entity_poly.entity_id
_entity_poly.type
_entity_poly.pdbx_seq_one_letter_code
_entity_poly.pdbx_strand_id
1 'polypeptide(L)'
;MKVILNYSLLYIFLIATLFHSVRFTFLVSFYTLNNESFTELFCENKDKPELECNGKCSITKASKDLNQEKNNQVLNGFQKEITLYVNFLVSENSFDLPETCLPNFQYLNFYSFLFAEQITPPPMGIS
;
A
#
# COMPACT_ATOMS: atom_id res chain seq x y z
N MET A 1 0.64 33.46 -19.62
CA MET A 1 -0.47 33.43 -18.64
C MET A 1 -1.10 32.04 -18.48
N LYS A 2 -1.56 31.38 -19.57
CA LYS A 2 -2.13 30.01 -19.52
C LYS A 2 -1.22 28.95 -18.88
N VAL A 3 0.09 28.99 -19.17
CA VAL A 3 1.08 28.04 -18.62
C VAL A 3 1.27 28.20 -17.11
N ILE A 4 1.35 29.43 -16.60
CA ILE A 4 1.48 29.72 -15.16
C ILE A 4 0.20 29.30 -14.41
N LEU A 5 -0.97 29.54 -15.02
CA LEU A 5 -2.27 29.14 -14.47
C LEU A 5 -2.39 27.60 -14.41
N ASN A 6 -1.86 26.88 -15.40
CA ASN A 6 -1.83 25.42 -15.41
C ASN A 6 -0.93 24.85 -14.30
N TYR A 7 0.27 25.41 -14.10
CA TYR A 7 1.14 24.98 -12.99
C TYR A 7 0.50 25.25 -11.61
N SER A 8 -0.19 26.37 -11.44
CA SER A 8 -0.93 26.65 -10.20
C SER A 8 -2.01 25.59 -9.92
N LEU A 9 -2.79 25.22 -10.93
CA LEU A 9 -3.79 24.15 -10.81
C LEU A 9 -3.16 22.79 -10.45
N LEU A 10 -2.01 22.48 -11.05
CA LEU A 10 -1.26 21.25 -10.75
C LEU A 10 -0.79 21.22 -9.28
N TYR A 11 -0.25 22.34 -8.78
CA TYR A 11 0.14 22.47 -7.38
C TYR A 11 -1.04 22.35 -6.42
N ILE A 12 -2.18 22.96 -6.74
CA ILE A 12 -3.40 22.85 -5.92
C ILE A 12 -3.87 21.40 -5.86
N PHE A 13 -3.87 20.70 -7.01
CA PHE A 13 -4.24 19.28 -7.05
C PHE A 13 -3.28 18.42 -6.23
N LEU A 14 -1.97 18.66 -6.34
CA LEU A 14 -0.96 17.97 -5.53
C LEU A 14 -1.21 18.17 -4.04
N ILE A 15 -1.42 19.40 -3.59
CA ILE A 15 -1.68 19.70 -2.17
C ILE A 15 -2.99 19.03 -1.69
N ALA A 16 -4.03 19.03 -2.52
CA ALA A 16 -5.31 18.40 -2.18
C ALA A 16 -5.18 16.88 -1.97
N THR A 17 -4.44 16.19 -2.83
CA THR A 17 -4.19 14.74 -2.71
C THR A 17 -3.35 14.39 -1.48
N LEU A 18 -2.33 15.20 -1.17
CA LEU A 18 -1.55 15.05 0.06
C LEU A 18 -2.45 15.23 1.29
N PHE A 19 -3.25 16.29 1.32
CA PHE A 19 -4.17 16.56 2.44
C PHE A 19 -5.18 15.43 2.63
N HIS A 20 -5.70 14.86 1.55
CA HIS A 20 -6.58 13.70 1.62
C HIS A 20 -5.90 12.51 2.33
N SER A 21 -4.63 12.26 2.03
CA SER A 21 -3.85 11.15 2.59
C SER A 21 -3.56 11.30 4.10
N VAL A 22 -3.35 12.51 4.61
CA VAL A 22 -3.06 12.73 6.04
C VAL A 22 -4.29 12.74 6.94
N ARG A 23 -5.52 12.81 6.41
CA ARG A 23 -6.72 12.96 7.23
C ARG A 23 -6.91 11.85 8.26
N PHE A 24 -6.75 10.59 7.85
CA PHE A 24 -6.90 9.44 8.74
C PHE A 24 -5.79 9.40 9.79
N THR A 25 -4.54 9.63 9.38
CA THR A 25 -3.39 9.70 10.29
C THR A 25 -3.61 10.78 11.34
N PHE A 26 -4.08 11.96 10.95
CA PHE A 26 -4.38 13.04 11.89
C PHE A 26 -5.46 12.64 12.91
N LEU A 27 -6.53 11.97 12.47
CA LEU A 27 -7.60 11.50 13.33
C LEU A 27 -7.10 10.49 14.38
N VAL A 28 -6.29 9.51 13.97
CA VAL A 28 -5.68 8.54 14.89
C VAL A 28 -4.68 9.21 15.82
N SER A 29 -3.85 10.12 15.33
CA SER A 29 -2.92 10.89 16.16
C SER A 29 -3.67 11.67 17.25
N PHE A 30 -4.76 12.37 16.89
CA PHE A 30 -5.55 13.12 17.88
C PHE A 30 -6.15 12.19 18.94
N TYR A 31 -6.66 11.03 18.55
CA TYR A 31 -7.13 9.99 19.47
C TYR A 31 -6.05 9.53 20.46
N THR A 32 -4.83 9.31 19.97
CA THR A 32 -3.71 8.81 20.80
C THR A 32 -3.11 9.86 21.73
N LEU A 33 -3.06 11.13 21.29
CA LEU A 33 -2.46 12.22 22.05
C LEU A 33 -3.39 12.75 23.15
N ASN A 34 -4.69 12.82 22.87
CA ASN A 34 -5.68 13.32 23.83
C ASN A 34 -7.02 12.61 23.64
N ASN A 35 -7.18 11.46 24.31
CA ASN A 35 -8.40 10.66 24.23
C ASN A 35 -9.60 11.34 24.91
N GLU A 36 -9.39 12.14 25.96
CA GLU A 36 -10.48 12.83 26.66
C GLU A 36 -11.17 13.84 25.73
N SER A 37 -10.40 14.77 25.16
CA SER A 37 -10.95 15.73 24.19
C SER A 37 -11.42 15.03 22.91
N PHE A 38 -10.76 13.95 22.48
CA PHE A 38 -11.25 13.18 21.35
C PHE A 38 -12.64 12.59 21.61
N THR A 39 -12.85 11.99 22.78
CA THR A 39 -14.13 11.39 23.15
C THR A 39 -15.21 12.47 23.31
N GLU A 40 -14.86 13.63 23.85
CA GLU A 40 -15.75 14.78 23.92
C GLU A 40 -16.15 15.32 22.53
N LEU A 41 -15.26 15.35 21.54
CA LEU A 41 -15.63 15.88 20.22
C LEU A 41 -16.28 14.84 19.31
N PHE A 42 -15.83 13.58 19.37
CA PHE A 42 -16.11 12.59 18.34
C PHE A 42 -16.97 11.41 18.78
N CYS A 43 -17.17 11.15 20.08
CA CYS A 43 -17.99 10.02 20.50
C CYS A 43 -19.49 10.35 20.42
N GLU A 44 -20.26 9.44 19.83
CA GLU A 44 -21.72 9.54 19.71
C GLU A 44 -22.47 9.06 20.97
N ASN A 45 -21.89 8.11 21.73
CA ASN A 45 -22.51 7.46 22.89
C ASN A 45 -21.97 8.00 24.22
N LYS A 46 -21.97 9.33 24.39
CA LYS A 46 -21.48 9.95 25.65
C LYS A 46 -22.39 9.66 26.84
N ASP A 47 -23.69 9.56 26.59
CA ASP A 47 -24.71 9.34 27.62
C ASP A 47 -24.88 7.86 28.02
N LYS A 48 -24.13 6.96 27.35
CA LYS A 48 -24.21 5.50 27.54
C LYS A 48 -22.84 4.90 27.83
N PRO A 49 -22.30 5.10 29.05
CA PRO A 49 -20.99 4.61 29.42
C PRO A 49 -20.85 3.08 29.33
N GLU A 50 -21.96 2.35 29.44
CA GLU A 50 -22.01 0.88 29.31
C GLU A 50 -21.60 0.35 27.93
N LEU A 51 -21.61 1.20 26.90
CA LEU A 51 -21.19 0.84 25.54
C LEU A 51 -19.68 1.00 25.29
N GLU A 52 -18.94 1.49 26.29
CA GLU A 52 -17.47 1.63 26.26
C GLU A 52 -16.90 2.31 25.00
N CYS A 53 -17.61 3.30 24.44
CA CYS A 53 -17.24 4.00 23.22
C CYS A 53 -15.77 4.45 23.23
N ASN A 54 -15.38 5.29 24.20
CA ASN A 54 -13.98 5.72 24.41
C ASN A 54 -13.23 6.07 23.10
N GLY A 55 -13.91 6.77 22.17
CA GLY A 55 -13.41 7.11 20.83
C GLY A 55 -13.35 5.97 19.79
N LYS A 56 -13.52 4.71 20.19
CA LYS A 56 -13.39 3.50 19.35
C LYS A 56 -14.41 3.45 18.21
N CYS A 57 -15.64 3.91 18.44
CA CYS A 57 -16.71 3.94 17.43
C CYS A 57 -16.29 4.74 16.20
N SER A 58 -15.77 5.95 16.41
CA SER A 58 -15.39 6.89 15.36
C SER A 58 -14.17 6.38 14.57
N ILE A 59 -13.20 5.79 15.26
CA ILE A 59 -12.02 5.15 14.64
C ILE A 59 -12.43 3.94 13.79
N THR A 60 -13.34 3.10 14.30
CA THR A 60 -13.85 1.92 13.58
C THR A 60 -14.59 2.34 12.32
N LYS A 61 -15.43 3.38 12.41
CA LYS A 61 -16.16 3.93 11.27
C LYS A 61 -15.22 4.45 10.20
N ALA A 62 -14.28 5.33 10.57
CA ALA A 62 -13.27 5.84 9.65
C ALA A 62 -12.44 4.73 8.99
N SER A 63 -12.13 3.66 9.72
CA SER A 63 -11.39 2.51 9.17
C SER A 63 -12.22 1.70 8.17
N LYS A 64 -13.54 1.58 8.36
CA LYS A 64 -14.44 0.91 7.41
C LYS A 64 -14.56 1.70 6.11
N ASP A 65 -14.68 3.03 6.22
CA ASP A 65 -14.79 3.91 5.06
C ASP A 65 -13.54 3.79 4.16
N LEU A 66 -12.33 3.77 4.75
CA LEU A 66 -11.08 3.52 4.02
C LEU A 66 -11.04 2.16 3.32
N ASN A 67 -11.58 1.12 3.96
CA ASN A 67 -11.62 -0.22 3.37
C ASN A 67 -12.66 -0.33 2.25
N GLN A 68 -13.78 0.37 2.36
CA GLN A 68 -14.76 0.48 1.28
C GLN A 68 -14.19 1.23 0.08
N GLU A 69 -13.45 2.32 0.29
CA GLU A 69 -12.74 3.03 -0.77
C GLU A 69 -11.74 2.13 -1.52
N LYS A 70 -10.99 1.28 -0.80
CA LYS A 70 -10.09 0.28 -1.41
C LYS A 70 -10.82 -0.79 -2.22
N ASN A 71 -12.02 -1.18 -1.81
CA ASN A 71 -12.82 -2.19 -2.51
C ASN A 71 -13.58 -1.64 -3.73
N ASN A 72 -13.46 -0.34 -4.04
CA ASN A 72 -13.95 0.20 -5.30
C ASN A 72 -13.18 -0.43 -6.47
N GLN A 73 -13.89 -1.20 -7.30
CA GLN A 73 -13.39 -1.96 -8.44
C GLN A 73 -12.55 -1.13 -9.44
N VAL A 74 -12.74 0.19 -9.43
CA VAL A 74 -11.99 1.16 -10.26
C VAL A 74 -10.48 1.12 -9.98
N LEU A 75 -10.06 1.03 -8.72
CA LEU A 75 -8.64 0.96 -8.33
C LEU A 75 -7.97 -0.36 -8.78
N ASN A 76 -8.71 -1.47 -8.73
CA ASN A 76 -8.23 -2.76 -9.22
C ASN A 76 -8.03 -2.76 -10.74
N GLY A 77 -8.86 -2.03 -11.49
CA GLY A 77 -8.68 -1.81 -12.92
C GLY A 77 -7.37 -1.07 -13.24
N PHE A 78 -7.13 0.06 -12.56
CA PHE A 78 -5.90 0.84 -12.71
C PHE A 78 -4.63 0.05 -12.34
N GLN A 79 -4.65 -0.73 -11.26
CA GLN A 79 -3.51 -1.57 -10.88
C GLN A 79 -3.15 -2.61 -11.96
N LYS A 80 -4.18 -3.18 -12.60
CA LYS A 80 -4.00 -4.15 -13.69
C LYS A 80 -3.43 -3.49 -14.95
N GLU A 81 -3.90 -2.29 -15.29
CA GLU A 81 -3.39 -1.52 -16.43
C GLU A 81 -1.93 -1.09 -16.24
N ILE A 82 -1.56 -0.60 -15.05
CA ILE A 82 -0.18 -0.22 -14.73
C ILE A 82 0.76 -1.44 -14.83
N THR A 83 0.34 -2.60 -14.33
CA THR A 83 1.12 -3.84 -14.40
C THR A 83 1.38 -4.28 -15.86
N LEU A 84 0.35 -4.19 -16.71
CA LEU A 84 0.47 -4.49 -18.14
C LEU A 84 1.41 -3.51 -18.86
N TYR A 85 1.33 -2.22 -18.54
CA TYR A 85 2.20 -1.19 -19.13
C TYR A 85 3.68 -1.39 -18.74
N VAL A 86 3.96 -1.72 -17.48
CA VAL A 86 5.34 -2.02 -17.03
C VAL A 86 5.91 -3.24 -17.76
N ASN A 87 5.13 -4.32 -17.92
CA ASN A 87 5.59 -5.49 -18.69
C ASN A 87 5.88 -5.17 -20.16
N PHE A 88 5.05 -4.33 -20.79
CA PHE A 88 5.28 -3.89 -22.17
C PHE A 88 6.60 -3.12 -22.31
N LEU A 89 6.86 -2.17 -21.41
CA LEU A 89 8.13 -1.40 -21.40
C LEU A 89 9.36 -2.28 -21.16
N VAL A 90 9.24 -3.34 -20.33
CA VAL A 90 10.32 -4.30 -20.13
C VAL A 90 10.52 -5.18 -21.37
N SER A 91 9.46 -5.49 -22.12
CA SER A 91 9.56 -6.30 -23.34
C SER A 91 10.19 -5.57 -24.53
N GLU A 92 10.02 -4.24 -24.62
CA GLU A 92 10.62 -3.44 -25.70
C GLU A 92 12.04 -2.95 -25.39
N ASN A 93 12.48 -3.03 -24.13
CA ASN A 93 13.82 -2.69 -23.72
C ASN A 93 14.68 -3.96 -23.53
N SER A 94 14.99 -4.66 -24.63
CA SER A 94 16.24 -5.42 -24.67
C SER A 94 17.40 -4.41 -24.62
N PHE A 95 17.80 -4.05 -23.41
CA PHE A 95 18.91 -3.14 -23.17
C PHE A 95 20.20 -3.87 -23.55
N ASP A 96 20.74 -3.58 -24.74
CA ASP A 96 22.11 -3.96 -25.08
C ASP A 96 23.04 -3.19 -24.14
N LEU A 97 23.46 -3.83 -23.04
CA LEU A 97 24.52 -3.30 -22.19
C LEU A 97 25.78 -3.19 -23.06
N PRO A 98 26.47 -2.03 -23.09
CA PRO A 98 27.77 -1.96 -23.71
C PRO A 98 28.70 -2.93 -22.99
N GLU A 99 29.32 -3.85 -23.76
CA GLU A 99 30.33 -4.77 -23.25
C GLU A 99 31.43 -3.97 -22.54
N THR A 100 31.33 -3.94 -21.22
CA THR A 100 32.44 -3.51 -20.37
C THR A 100 33.23 -4.77 -20.08
N CYS A 101 34.44 -4.82 -20.61
CA CYS A 101 35.39 -5.92 -20.40
C CYS A 101 35.68 -6.07 -18.90
N LEU A 102 34.94 -6.95 -18.24
CA LEU A 102 35.26 -7.49 -16.92
C LEU A 102 36.05 -8.80 -17.11
N PRO A 103 37.09 -9.04 -16.28
CA PRO A 103 37.88 -10.26 -16.38
C PRO A 103 36.96 -11.48 -16.27
N ASN A 104 37.23 -12.43 -17.16
CA ASN A 104 36.43 -13.60 -17.52
C ASN A 104 36.24 -14.56 -16.33
N PHE A 105 35.41 -14.21 -15.35
CA PHE A 105 34.89 -15.17 -14.38
C PHE A 105 33.64 -15.80 -14.98
N GLN A 106 33.86 -16.87 -15.75
CA GLN A 106 32.77 -17.71 -16.22
C GLN A 106 32.21 -18.48 -15.04
N TYR A 107 31.18 -17.93 -14.41
CA TYR A 107 30.36 -18.72 -13.50
C TYR A 107 29.47 -19.64 -14.33
N LEU A 108 29.95 -20.86 -14.58
CA LEU A 108 29.13 -21.92 -15.14
C LEU A 108 28.26 -22.49 -14.03
N ASN A 109 27.00 -22.07 -14.02
CA ASN A 109 26.01 -22.61 -13.11
C ASN A 109 25.49 -23.94 -13.67
N PHE A 110 26.16 -25.04 -13.32
CA PHE A 110 25.74 -26.41 -13.67
C PHE A 110 24.60 -26.92 -12.79
N TYR A 111 23.86 -26.03 -12.13
CA TYR A 111 22.71 -26.41 -11.34
C TYR A 111 21.63 -27.02 -12.24
N SER A 112 21.58 -28.35 -12.26
CA SER A 112 20.40 -29.08 -12.69
C SER A 112 19.43 -29.07 -11.51
N PHE A 113 18.30 -28.40 -11.66
CA PHE A 113 17.21 -28.49 -10.71
C PHE A 113 16.79 -29.95 -10.56
N LEU A 114 17.19 -30.59 -9.46
CA LEU A 114 16.72 -31.91 -9.09
C LEU A 114 15.30 -31.72 -8.56
N PHE A 115 14.33 -31.69 -9.47
CA PHE A 115 12.95 -31.93 -9.11
C PHE A 115 12.84 -33.36 -8.63
N ALA A 116 12.80 -33.56 -7.32
CA ALA A 116 12.43 -34.85 -6.75
C ALA A 116 10.93 -35.05 -7.00
N GLU A 117 10.59 -35.95 -7.92
CA GLU A 117 9.20 -36.29 -8.26
C GLU A 117 8.43 -36.87 -7.06
N GLN A 118 9.15 -37.33 -6.03
CA GLN A 118 8.59 -37.76 -4.76
C GLN A 118 9.06 -36.91 -3.59
N ILE A 119 8.09 -36.22 -2.98
CA ILE A 119 8.23 -35.56 -1.69
C ILE A 119 8.22 -36.65 -0.61
N THR A 120 9.37 -37.04 -0.09
CA THR A 120 9.41 -37.91 1.09
C THR A 120 9.10 -37.07 2.32
N PRO A 121 8.02 -37.36 3.08
CA PRO A 121 7.76 -36.65 4.32
C PRO A 121 8.88 -36.93 5.34
N PRO A 122 9.19 -35.96 6.22
CA PRO A 122 10.20 -36.16 7.25
C PRO A 122 9.79 -37.30 8.20
N PRO A 123 10.76 -38.06 8.74
CA PRO A 123 10.47 -39.17 9.65
C PRO A 123 9.71 -38.65 10.87
N MET A 124 8.55 -39.24 11.15
CA MET A 124 7.82 -38.93 12.38
C MET A 124 8.62 -39.49 13.55
N GLY A 125 9.04 -38.60 14.44
CA GLY A 125 9.66 -38.95 15.70
C GLY A 125 8.71 -39.83 16.51
N ILE A 126 9.20 -40.98 16.93
CA ILE A 126 8.48 -41.87 17.83
C ILE A 126 8.50 -41.21 19.20
N SER A 127 7.34 -40.69 19.64
CA SER A 127 7.08 -40.29 21.02
C SER A 127 6.12 -41.27 21.67
#